data_AF-A0A7S3IFY6-F1
#
_entry.id   AF-A0A7S3IFY6-F1
#
_cell.length_a   1.000
_cell.length_b   1.000
_cell.length_c   1.000
_cell.angle_alpha   90.00
_cell.angle_beta   90.00
_cell.angle_gamma   90.00
#
_symmetry.space_group_name_H-M   'P 1'
#
loop_
_entity.id
_entity.type
_entity.pdbx_description
1 polymer ?
#
loop_
_entity_poly.entity_id
_entity_poly.type
_entity_poly.pdbx_seq_one_letter_code
_entity_poly.pdbx_strand_id
1 'polypeptide(L)'
;MDGGDLPAVKLDKFKDPLVKFEKQFPFHRMHIASFRQVIYNFGKDKFAISDLKARLPGSLWEQALKPGSPTMTLLESLPGSEKNDSDPLETLVDTTSMLLLSIIWCGGDFDDKAEALFQCLNPPGQSQEGISANDKEWDLVFDTMCYLATVFTVDQAMQQGINTKSYDEDLTKRGIKGMRISEIEDPPAHMGFIMQVFGYESRLDRDAFFATVIDKNCNWVFQANKIRERLVPFLDEGVLDEVEA
;
A
#
# COMPACT_ATOMS: atom_id res chain seq x y z
N MET A 1 16.23 19.11 -4.18
CA MET A 1 15.84 18.84 -2.78
C MET A 1 16.50 17.54 -2.40
N ASP A 2 17.37 17.53 -1.40
CA ASP A 2 17.78 16.27 -0.77
C ASP A 2 16.49 15.65 -0.23
N GLY A 3 16.04 14.54 -0.80
CA GLY A 3 14.82 13.83 -0.40
C GLY A 3 14.99 13.14 0.95
N GLY A 4 15.47 13.90 1.94
CA GLY A 4 16.32 13.49 3.05
C GLY A 4 15.84 12.26 3.77
N ASP A 5 16.78 11.31 3.93
CA ASP A 5 16.60 10.16 4.78
C ASP A 5 16.13 10.61 6.17
N LEU A 6 14.92 10.19 6.54
CA LEU A 6 14.43 10.32 7.90
C LEU A 6 15.35 9.53 8.85
N PRO A 7 15.38 9.91 10.15
CA PRO A 7 16.22 9.26 11.13
C PRO A 7 16.03 7.74 11.18
N ALA A 8 17.10 7.02 11.54
CA ALA A 8 17.04 5.58 11.70
C ALA A 8 15.95 5.17 12.70
N VAL A 9 15.18 4.14 12.35
CA VAL A 9 14.10 3.62 13.18
C VAL A 9 14.67 2.69 14.26
N LYS A 10 14.32 2.97 15.51
CA LYS A 10 14.68 2.13 16.67
C LYS A 10 13.76 0.92 16.73
N LEU A 11 14.18 -0.19 16.11
CA LEU A 11 13.38 -1.42 15.95
C LEU A 11 12.99 -2.10 17.27
N ASP A 12 13.74 -1.88 18.33
CA ASP A 12 13.48 -2.37 19.70
C ASP A 12 12.21 -1.79 20.33
N LYS A 13 11.68 -0.68 19.80
CA LYS A 13 10.45 -0.06 20.28
C LYS A 13 9.18 -0.78 19.82
N PHE A 14 9.26 -1.65 18.82
CA PHE A 14 8.10 -2.32 18.24
C PHE A 14 7.96 -3.73 18.81
N LYS A 15 6.82 -3.99 19.46
CA LYS A 15 6.46 -5.31 19.99
C LYS A 15 5.87 -6.22 18.91
N ASP A 16 5.14 -5.63 17.97
CA ASP A 16 4.54 -6.35 16.84
C ASP A 16 5.67 -6.77 15.86
N PRO A 17 5.85 -8.08 15.60
CA PRO A 17 6.87 -8.58 14.69
C PRO A 17 6.72 -8.07 13.25
N LEU A 18 5.48 -7.91 12.76
CA LEU A 18 5.22 -7.42 11.40
C LEU A 18 5.52 -5.93 11.29
N VAL A 19 5.17 -5.15 12.30
CA VAL A 19 5.58 -3.73 12.31
C VAL A 19 7.10 -3.63 12.37
N LYS A 20 7.78 -4.46 13.17
CA LYS A 20 9.24 -4.48 13.21
C LYS A 20 9.86 -4.87 11.87
N PHE A 21 9.27 -5.85 11.19
CA PHE A 21 9.63 -6.27 9.83
C PHE A 21 9.52 -5.12 8.83
N GLU A 22 8.36 -4.47 8.74
CA GLU A 22 8.15 -3.32 7.84
C GLU A 22 9.19 -2.22 8.11
N LYS A 23 9.37 -1.85 9.38
CA LYS A 23 10.27 -0.77 9.83
C LYS A 23 11.75 -1.03 9.57
N GLN A 24 12.15 -2.25 9.20
CA GLN A 24 13.54 -2.56 8.87
C GLN A 24 13.93 -2.09 7.45
N PHE A 25 12.94 -1.89 6.56
CA PHE A 25 13.19 -1.50 5.19
C PHE A 25 13.42 0.02 5.05
N PRO A 26 14.17 0.45 4.02
CA PRO A 26 14.50 1.87 3.84
C PRO A 26 13.30 2.77 3.56
N PHE A 27 12.15 2.22 3.13
CA PHE A 27 10.95 3.00 2.79
C PHE A 27 10.48 3.90 3.94
N HIS A 28 10.46 3.42 5.19
CA HIS A 28 10.06 4.23 6.35
C HIS A 28 11.01 5.38 6.65
N ARG A 29 12.20 5.37 6.04
CA ARG A 29 13.16 6.45 6.11
C ARG A 29 13.04 7.43 4.95
N MET A 30 12.03 7.28 4.10
CA MET A 30 11.79 8.19 2.99
C MET A 30 10.40 8.78 3.10
N HIS A 31 10.30 10.07 2.78
CA HIS A 31 9.04 10.77 2.73
C HIS A 31 8.24 10.37 1.49
N ILE A 32 6.94 10.09 1.65
CA ILE A 32 6.07 9.63 0.55
C ILE A 32 6.06 10.59 -0.63
N ALA A 33 5.97 11.91 -0.41
CA ALA A 33 5.99 12.89 -1.49
C ALA A 33 7.28 12.81 -2.35
N SER A 34 8.43 12.63 -1.71
CA SER A 34 9.73 12.47 -2.39
C SER A 34 9.80 11.16 -3.16
N PHE A 35 9.37 10.06 -2.54
CA PHE A 35 9.43 8.74 -3.17
C PHE A 35 8.49 8.64 -4.37
N ARG A 36 7.26 9.11 -4.19
CA ARG A 36 6.26 9.21 -5.26
C ARG A 36 6.79 10.00 -6.46
N GLN A 37 7.45 11.13 -6.24
CA GLN A 37 8.06 11.90 -7.33
C GLN A 37 9.13 11.10 -8.08
N VAL A 38 9.97 10.34 -7.38
CA VAL A 38 10.97 9.47 -8.02
C VAL A 38 10.29 8.44 -8.94
N ILE A 39 9.22 7.81 -8.46
CA ILE A 39 8.47 6.81 -9.21
C ILE A 39 7.77 7.43 -10.42
N TYR A 40 7.05 8.55 -10.27
CA TYR A 40 6.39 9.19 -11.41
C TYR A 40 7.35 9.71 -12.48
N ASN A 41 8.56 10.11 -12.08
CA ASN A 41 9.58 10.52 -13.04
C ASN A 41 10.04 9.37 -13.97
N PHE A 42 9.66 8.11 -13.73
CA PHE A 42 9.90 7.04 -14.71
C PHE A 42 8.99 7.18 -15.93
N GLY A 43 7.75 7.66 -15.74
CA GLY A 43 6.77 7.83 -16.82
C GLY A 43 6.44 6.52 -17.55
N LYS A 44 6.47 5.39 -16.83
CA LYS A 44 6.25 4.04 -17.36
C LYS A 44 5.42 3.25 -16.36
N ASP A 45 4.67 2.25 -16.85
CA ASP A 45 3.91 1.34 -15.98
C ASP A 45 4.82 0.40 -15.20
N LYS A 46 6.00 0.08 -15.75
CA LYS A 46 7.04 -0.71 -15.06
C LYS A 46 8.42 -0.08 -15.24
N PHE A 47 9.29 -0.27 -14.25
CA PHE A 47 10.68 0.22 -14.29
C PHE A 47 11.65 -0.82 -13.71
N ALA A 48 12.90 -0.76 -14.13
CA ALA A 48 13.93 -1.66 -13.63
C ALA A 48 14.38 -1.30 -12.20
N ILE A 49 14.69 -2.30 -11.37
CA ILE A 49 15.28 -2.06 -10.03
C ILE A 49 16.61 -1.29 -10.14
N SER A 50 17.37 -1.51 -11.21
CA SER A 50 18.61 -0.79 -11.50
C SER A 50 18.37 0.72 -11.69
N ASP A 51 17.30 1.08 -12.40
CA ASP A 51 16.87 2.47 -12.60
C ASP A 51 16.44 3.12 -11.28
N LEU A 52 15.75 2.38 -10.41
CA LEU A 52 15.40 2.84 -9.06
C LEU A 52 16.65 3.15 -8.23
N LYS A 53 17.63 2.23 -8.24
CA LYS A 53 18.91 2.42 -7.55
C LYS A 53 19.66 3.66 -8.04
N ALA A 54 19.60 3.95 -9.34
CA ALA A 54 20.24 5.14 -9.90
C ALA A 54 19.58 6.47 -9.46
N ARG A 55 18.30 6.42 -9.03
CA ARG A 55 17.52 7.60 -8.63
C ARG A 55 17.39 7.82 -7.13
N LEU A 56 17.67 6.80 -6.31
CA LEU A 56 17.65 6.88 -4.86
C LEU A 56 19.09 7.05 -4.34
N PRO A 57 19.55 8.30 -4.10
CA PRO A 57 20.91 8.55 -3.66
C PRO A 57 21.14 8.06 -2.23
N GLY A 58 22.38 7.71 -1.92
CA GLY A 58 22.84 7.50 -0.55
C GLY A 58 23.16 6.05 -0.19
N SER A 59 24.04 5.90 0.80
CA SER A 59 24.57 4.60 1.22
C SER A 59 23.51 3.64 1.76
N LEU A 60 22.38 4.17 2.27
CA LEU A 60 21.24 3.37 2.71
C LEU A 60 20.65 2.57 1.55
N TRP A 61 20.25 3.24 0.47
CA TRP A 61 19.63 2.61 -0.68
C TRP A 61 20.62 1.77 -1.48
N GLU A 62 21.89 2.18 -1.56
CA GLU A 62 22.95 1.38 -2.17
C GLU A 62 23.14 0.03 -1.48
N GLN A 63 23.04 -0.01 -0.15
CA GLN A 63 23.12 -1.25 0.63
C GLN A 63 21.82 -2.05 0.54
N ALA A 64 20.69 -1.36 0.61
CA ALA A 64 19.37 -1.98 0.57
C ALA A 64 19.04 -2.60 -0.80
N LEU A 65 19.63 -2.12 -1.90
CA LEU A 65 19.42 -2.61 -3.26
C LEU A 65 20.61 -3.42 -3.79
N LYS A 66 21.30 -4.14 -2.89
CA LYS A 66 22.33 -5.13 -3.29
C LYS A 66 21.65 -6.43 -3.75
N PRO A 67 22.24 -7.16 -4.71
CA PRO A 67 21.80 -8.50 -5.07
C PRO A 67 21.61 -9.40 -3.85
N GLY A 68 20.44 -10.04 -3.74
CA GLY A 68 20.09 -10.94 -2.64
C GLY A 68 19.79 -10.26 -1.30
N SER A 69 19.76 -8.93 -1.24
CA SER A 69 19.32 -8.21 -0.04
C SER A 69 17.81 -8.37 0.18
N PRO A 70 17.33 -8.28 1.43
CA PRO A 70 15.91 -8.35 1.75
C PRO A 70 15.03 -7.39 0.95
N THR A 71 15.47 -6.14 0.74
CA THR A 71 14.69 -5.16 -0.02
C THR A 71 14.63 -5.54 -1.50
N MET A 72 15.71 -6.08 -2.07
CA MET A 72 15.70 -6.52 -3.47
C MET A 72 14.74 -7.69 -3.65
N THR A 73 14.80 -8.72 -2.81
CA THR A 73 13.87 -9.85 -2.85
C THR A 73 12.41 -9.40 -2.70
N LEU A 74 12.16 -8.43 -1.82
CA LEU A 74 10.83 -7.84 -1.65
C LEU A 74 10.33 -7.16 -2.93
N LEU A 75 11.16 -6.32 -3.55
CA LEU A 75 10.81 -5.61 -4.79
C LEU A 75 10.56 -6.58 -5.95
N GLU A 76 11.37 -7.63 -6.05
CA GLU A 76 11.21 -8.68 -7.06
C GLU A 76 9.92 -9.47 -6.89
N SER A 77 9.39 -9.53 -5.66
CA SER A 77 8.18 -10.27 -5.32
C SER A 77 6.91 -9.42 -5.37
N LEU A 78 7.01 -8.11 -5.64
CA LEU A 78 5.84 -7.23 -5.69
C LEU A 78 4.82 -7.70 -6.74
N PRO A 79 3.51 -7.52 -6.51
CA PRO A 79 2.49 -7.83 -7.50
C PRO A 79 2.77 -7.13 -8.83
N GLY A 80 2.61 -7.86 -9.94
CA GLY A 80 2.87 -7.33 -11.29
C GLY A 80 4.35 -7.19 -11.67
N SER A 81 5.29 -7.42 -10.76
CA SER A 81 6.72 -7.52 -11.10
C SER A 81 6.98 -8.72 -12.00
N GLU A 82 7.88 -8.55 -12.98
CA GLU A 82 8.21 -9.60 -13.95
C GLU A 82 9.68 -9.52 -14.39
N LYS A 83 10.20 -10.60 -14.99
CA LYS A 83 11.54 -10.59 -15.56
C LYS A 83 11.56 -9.76 -16.85
N ASN A 84 12.62 -8.98 -17.04
CA ASN A 84 12.81 -8.20 -18.25
C ASN A 84 13.15 -9.16 -19.42
N ASP A 85 12.33 -9.15 -20.47
CA ASP A 85 12.55 -9.98 -21.66
C ASP A 85 13.91 -9.73 -22.34
N SER A 86 14.41 -8.50 -22.26
CA SER A 86 15.69 -8.09 -22.86
C SER A 86 16.90 -8.40 -21.97
N ASP A 87 16.69 -8.51 -20.66
CA ASP A 87 17.71 -8.89 -19.67
C ASP A 87 17.08 -9.74 -18.56
N PRO A 88 17.09 -11.07 -18.66
CA PRO A 88 16.46 -11.96 -17.67
C PRO A 88 17.04 -11.86 -16.25
N LEU A 89 18.20 -11.22 -16.08
CA LEU A 89 18.78 -10.95 -14.76
C LEU A 89 18.14 -9.73 -14.08
N GLU A 90 17.38 -8.95 -14.82
CA GLU A 90 16.69 -7.76 -14.34
C GLU A 90 15.20 -8.03 -14.11
N THR A 91 14.68 -7.46 -13.02
CA THR A 91 13.26 -7.50 -12.70
C THR A 91 12.67 -6.12 -12.94
N LEU A 92 11.57 -6.07 -13.69
CA LEU A 92 10.74 -4.89 -13.88
C LEU A 92 9.70 -4.85 -12.75
N VAL A 93 9.67 -3.76 -12.01
CA VAL A 93 8.73 -3.52 -10.91
C VAL A 93 7.53 -2.75 -11.42
N ASP A 94 6.35 -3.21 -11.02
CA ASP A 94 5.08 -2.53 -11.30
C ASP A 94 4.96 -1.20 -10.53
N THR A 95 4.67 -0.13 -11.27
CA THR A 95 4.60 1.23 -10.73
C THR A 95 3.47 1.40 -9.73
N THR A 96 2.30 0.84 -10.02
CA THR A 96 1.14 0.93 -9.14
C THR A 96 1.43 0.24 -7.82
N SER A 97 1.91 -0.99 -7.85
CA SER A 97 2.25 -1.75 -6.64
C SER A 97 3.34 -1.07 -5.80
N MET A 98 4.32 -0.46 -6.44
CA MET A 98 5.34 0.33 -5.74
C MET A 98 4.77 1.58 -5.08
N LEU A 99 3.89 2.31 -5.76
CA LEU A 99 3.22 3.48 -5.21
C LEU A 99 2.32 3.10 -4.01
N LEU A 100 1.54 2.03 -4.13
CA LEU A 100 0.68 1.54 -3.05
C LEU A 100 1.49 1.07 -1.84
N LEU A 101 2.61 0.35 -2.05
CA LEU A 101 3.53 0.01 -0.97
C LEU A 101 4.06 1.28 -0.29
N SER A 102 4.44 2.28 -1.07
CA SER A 102 4.96 3.53 -0.52
C SER A 102 3.93 4.29 0.31
N ILE A 103 2.65 4.25 -0.06
CA ILE A 103 1.57 4.87 0.73
C ILE A 103 1.53 4.27 2.14
N ILE A 104 1.69 2.96 2.30
CA ILE A 104 1.63 2.31 3.61
C ILE A 104 2.98 2.26 4.33
N TRP A 105 4.11 2.30 3.63
CA TRP A 105 5.44 2.11 4.21
C TRP A 105 6.31 3.37 4.26
N CYS A 106 6.13 4.37 3.40
CA CYS A 106 6.90 5.60 3.53
C CYS A 106 6.46 6.43 4.74
N GLY A 107 7.37 7.27 5.24
CA GLY A 107 7.04 8.34 6.17
C GLY A 107 6.28 9.48 5.48
N GLY A 108 5.92 10.50 6.25
CA GLY A 108 5.07 11.61 5.80
C GLY A 108 3.76 11.67 6.58
N ASP A 109 3.05 12.79 6.45
CA ASP A 109 1.76 12.99 7.09
C ASP A 109 0.61 12.36 6.26
N PHE A 110 -0.61 12.45 6.77
CA PHE A 110 -1.77 11.88 6.09
C PHE A 110 -2.20 12.70 4.87
N ASP A 111 -1.90 14.00 4.83
CA ASP A 111 -2.19 14.85 3.67
C ASP A 111 -1.38 14.39 2.44
N ASP A 112 -0.07 14.15 2.61
CA ASP A 112 0.78 13.65 1.52
C ASP A 112 0.38 12.25 1.05
N LYS A 113 -0.10 11.40 1.97
CA LYS A 113 -0.59 10.05 1.66
C LYS A 113 -1.95 10.08 0.98
N ALA A 114 -2.83 11.00 1.37
CA ALA A 114 -4.11 11.24 0.71
C ALA A 114 -3.89 11.70 -0.74
N GLU A 115 -2.93 12.60 -0.96
CA GLU A 115 -2.52 13.01 -2.31
C GLU A 115 -2.02 11.80 -3.13
N ALA A 116 -1.15 10.97 -2.54
CA ALA A 116 -0.63 9.79 -3.23
C ALA A 116 -1.75 8.79 -3.58
N LEU A 117 -2.68 8.55 -2.67
CA LEU A 117 -3.85 7.68 -2.92
C LEU A 117 -4.75 8.24 -4.02
N PHE A 118 -5.05 9.55 -3.97
CA PHE A 118 -5.84 10.22 -4.99
C PHE A 118 -5.21 10.10 -6.38
N GLN A 119 -3.88 10.27 -6.48
CA GLN A 119 -3.17 10.12 -7.76
C GLN A 119 -3.11 8.67 -8.26
N CYS A 120 -3.25 7.67 -7.39
CA CYS A 120 -3.45 6.28 -7.81
C CYS A 120 -4.86 6.03 -8.37
N LEU A 121 -5.88 6.64 -7.77
CA LEU A 121 -7.28 6.54 -8.20
C LEU A 121 -7.59 7.41 -9.43
N ASN A 122 -6.83 8.49 -9.62
CA ASN A 122 -6.95 9.43 -10.72
C ASN A 122 -5.56 9.67 -11.33
N PRO A 123 -5.06 8.73 -12.16
CA PRO A 123 -3.72 8.79 -12.71
C PRO A 123 -3.45 10.06 -13.52
N PRO A 124 -2.19 10.53 -13.57
CA PRO A 124 -1.81 11.69 -14.38
C PRO A 124 -2.28 11.55 -15.83
N GLY A 125 -2.98 12.58 -16.33
CA GLY A 125 -3.56 12.58 -17.68
C GLY A 125 -5.07 12.39 -17.72
N GLN A 126 -5.69 11.84 -16.67
CA GLN A 126 -7.16 11.78 -16.57
C GLN A 126 -7.79 13.08 -16.05
N SER A 127 -7.03 13.86 -15.26
CA SER A 127 -7.37 15.21 -14.77
C SER A 127 -8.80 15.32 -14.19
N GLN A 128 -9.28 14.28 -13.50
CA GLN A 128 -10.61 14.33 -12.90
C GLN A 128 -10.59 15.29 -11.70
N GLU A 129 -11.63 16.12 -11.55
CA GLU A 129 -11.78 17.04 -10.41
C GLU A 129 -12.19 16.32 -9.10
N GLY A 130 -12.47 15.02 -9.16
CA GLY A 130 -12.93 14.23 -8.03
C GLY A 130 -12.88 12.73 -8.29
N ILE A 131 -13.21 11.93 -7.29
CA ILE A 131 -13.23 10.45 -7.33
C ILE A 131 -14.67 9.96 -7.16
N SER A 132 -15.08 8.92 -7.89
CA SER A 132 -16.40 8.31 -7.74
C SER A 132 -16.33 7.03 -6.90
N ALA A 133 -17.38 6.76 -6.12
CA ALA A 133 -17.48 5.55 -5.30
C ALA A 133 -17.49 4.25 -6.15
N ASN A 134 -17.95 4.35 -7.41
CA ASN A 134 -18.12 3.22 -8.33
C ASN A 134 -16.97 3.08 -9.34
N ASP A 135 -15.87 3.82 -9.16
CA ASP A 135 -14.70 3.73 -10.05
C ASP A 135 -14.04 2.36 -9.91
N LYS A 136 -13.74 1.71 -11.05
CA LYS A 136 -13.14 0.36 -11.06
C LYS A 136 -11.71 0.36 -10.55
N GLU A 137 -11.08 1.53 -10.56
CA GLU A 137 -9.76 1.80 -10.01
C GLU A 137 -9.71 1.43 -8.52
N TRP A 138 -10.82 1.49 -7.80
CA TRP A 138 -10.89 1.03 -6.41
C TRP A 138 -10.52 -0.44 -6.26
N ASP A 139 -10.97 -1.29 -7.18
CA ASP A 139 -10.67 -2.72 -7.15
C ASP A 139 -9.15 -2.95 -7.23
N LEU A 140 -8.48 -2.22 -8.12
CA LEU A 140 -7.04 -2.32 -8.27
C LEU A 140 -6.30 -1.69 -7.08
N VAL A 141 -6.64 -0.44 -6.73
CA VAL A 141 -5.89 0.38 -5.77
C VAL A 141 -6.09 -0.11 -4.35
N PHE A 142 -7.34 -0.26 -3.90
CA PHE A 142 -7.65 -0.62 -2.53
C PHE A 142 -7.26 -2.07 -2.25
N ASP A 143 -7.61 -2.99 -3.16
CA ASP A 143 -7.34 -4.41 -2.90
C ASP A 143 -5.85 -4.71 -2.91
N THR A 144 -5.10 -4.14 -3.85
CA THR A 144 -3.66 -4.32 -3.90
C THR A 144 -3.00 -3.72 -2.65
N MET A 145 -3.43 -2.54 -2.20
CA MET A 145 -2.90 -1.94 -0.97
C MET A 145 -3.19 -2.82 0.26
N CYS A 146 -4.40 -3.40 0.35
CA CYS A 146 -4.75 -4.29 1.45
C CYS A 146 -4.00 -5.63 1.37
N TYR A 147 -3.82 -6.18 0.17
CA TYR A 147 -3.02 -7.37 -0.08
C TYR A 147 -1.56 -7.15 0.30
N LEU A 148 -0.98 -6.01 -0.08
CA LEU A 148 0.38 -5.60 0.30
C LEU A 148 0.54 -5.55 1.82
N ALA A 149 -0.43 -4.98 2.53
CA ALA A 149 -0.43 -4.89 3.99
C ALA A 149 -0.67 -6.24 4.71
N THR A 150 -1.21 -7.25 4.02
CA THR A 150 -1.65 -8.52 4.62
C THR A 150 -0.83 -9.69 4.10
N VAL A 151 -1.35 -10.44 3.13
CA VAL A 151 -0.77 -11.67 2.56
C VAL A 151 0.70 -11.43 2.17
N PHE A 152 0.96 -10.42 1.36
CA PHE A 152 2.31 -10.12 0.87
C PHE A 152 3.29 -9.86 2.03
N THR A 153 2.96 -8.94 2.94
CA THR A 153 3.85 -8.60 4.05
C THR A 153 4.11 -9.80 4.95
N VAL A 154 3.09 -10.62 5.22
CA VAL A 154 3.21 -11.83 6.04
C VAL A 154 4.10 -12.86 5.37
N ASP A 155 3.93 -13.11 4.08
CA ASP A 155 4.73 -14.08 3.34
C ASP A 155 6.20 -13.65 3.29
N GLN A 156 6.46 -12.37 3.02
CA GLN A 156 7.82 -11.82 3.02
C GLN A 156 8.47 -11.89 4.41
N ALA A 157 7.69 -11.67 5.48
CA ALA A 157 8.17 -11.81 6.85
C ALA A 157 8.51 -13.27 7.19
N MET A 158 7.64 -14.23 6.80
CA MET A 158 7.85 -15.66 7.03
C MET A 158 9.08 -16.18 6.25
N GLN A 159 9.30 -15.71 5.02
CA GLN A 159 10.51 -16.03 4.24
C GLN A 159 11.81 -15.57 4.93
N GLN A 160 11.73 -14.54 5.78
CA GLN A 160 12.84 -14.06 6.59
C GLN A 160 12.88 -14.69 8.00
N GLY A 161 12.10 -15.74 8.23
CA GLY A 161 12.07 -16.51 9.48
C GLY A 161 11.27 -15.85 10.61
N ILE A 162 10.44 -14.84 10.30
CA ILE A 162 9.57 -14.24 11.30
C ILE A 162 8.35 -15.13 11.51
N ASN A 163 8.18 -15.61 12.75
CA ASN A 163 7.04 -16.44 13.12
C ASN A 163 5.77 -15.57 13.25
N THR A 164 4.87 -15.70 12.29
CA THR A 164 3.57 -15.03 12.25
C THR A 164 2.52 -15.99 11.70
N LYS A 165 1.23 -15.70 11.93
CA LYS A 165 0.14 -16.45 11.34
C LYS A 165 0.05 -16.15 9.84
N SER A 166 0.01 -17.18 9.01
CA SER A 166 -0.26 -17.04 7.57
C SER A 166 -1.71 -16.62 7.33
N TYR A 167 -1.93 -15.86 6.25
CA TYR A 167 -3.27 -15.59 5.74
C TYR A 167 -3.69 -16.72 4.79
N ASP A 168 -4.97 -17.10 4.83
CA ASP A 168 -5.58 -17.85 3.74
C ASP A 168 -5.84 -16.86 2.61
N GLU A 169 -5.21 -17.07 1.45
CA GLU A 169 -5.20 -16.08 0.37
C GLU A 169 -6.60 -15.86 -0.22
N ASP A 170 -7.39 -16.91 -0.39
CA ASP A 170 -8.73 -16.82 -1.00
C ASP A 170 -9.72 -16.18 -0.04
N LEU A 171 -9.71 -16.58 1.23
CA LEU A 171 -10.50 -15.94 2.27
C LEU A 171 -10.11 -14.46 2.43
N THR A 172 -8.81 -14.16 2.36
CA THR A 172 -8.32 -12.78 2.47
C THR A 172 -8.76 -11.92 1.29
N LYS A 173 -8.76 -12.44 0.06
CA LYS A 173 -9.29 -11.73 -1.11
C LYS A 173 -10.78 -11.41 -0.95
N ARG A 174 -11.58 -12.37 -0.47
CA ARG A 174 -13.00 -12.14 -0.14
C ARG A 174 -13.16 -11.07 0.95
N GLY A 175 -12.37 -11.19 2.02
CA GLY A 175 -12.35 -10.22 3.12
C GLY A 175 -11.98 -8.81 2.69
N ILE A 176 -10.97 -8.66 1.81
CA ILE A 176 -10.58 -7.37 1.25
C ILE A 176 -11.70 -6.77 0.41
N LYS A 177 -12.34 -7.57 -0.45
CA LYS A 177 -13.49 -7.13 -1.22
C LYS A 177 -14.61 -6.65 -0.29
N GLY A 178 -14.94 -7.42 0.75
CA GLY A 178 -15.97 -7.02 1.71
C GLY A 178 -15.60 -5.76 2.48
N MET A 179 -14.35 -5.65 2.94
CA MET A 179 -13.81 -4.44 3.58
C MET A 179 -13.85 -3.21 2.67
N ARG A 180 -13.82 -3.39 1.35
CA ARG A 180 -13.99 -2.30 0.38
C ARG A 180 -15.44 -1.85 0.28
N ILE A 181 -16.36 -2.79 0.00
CA ILE A 181 -17.71 -2.47 -0.50
C ILE A 181 -18.84 -2.63 0.52
N SER A 182 -18.58 -3.19 1.71
CA SER A 182 -19.65 -3.46 2.67
C SER A 182 -20.42 -2.20 3.06
N GLU A 183 -21.75 -2.29 3.02
CA GLU A 183 -22.68 -1.24 3.46
C GLU A 183 -23.21 -1.49 4.89
N ILE A 184 -22.71 -2.52 5.60
CA ILE A 184 -23.16 -2.87 6.95
C ILE A 184 -22.69 -1.80 7.95
N GLU A 185 -23.62 -0.97 8.44
CA GLU A 185 -23.26 0.15 9.34
C GLU A 185 -23.15 -0.22 10.83
N ASP A 186 -23.84 -1.29 11.26
CA ASP A 186 -23.87 -1.75 12.66
C ASP A 186 -23.49 -3.25 12.77
N PRO A 187 -22.36 -3.60 13.41
CA PRO A 187 -21.42 -2.70 14.09
C PRO A 187 -20.56 -1.88 13.11
N PRO A 188 -20.06 -0.68 13.51
CA PRO A 188 -19.19 0.16 12.67
C PRO A 188 -17.90 -0.52 12.19
N ALA A 189 -17.54 -1.66 12.78
CA ALA A 189 -16.41 -2.48 12.35
C ALA A 189 -16.67 -3.21 11.03
N HIS A 190 -17.93 -3.38 10.62
CA HIS A 190 -18.34 -4.06 9.38
C HIS A 190 -18.60 -3.07 8.24
N MET A 191 -18.52 -1.77 8.49
CA MET A 191 -18.70 -0.74 7.46
C MET A 191 -17.48 -0.70 6.54
N GLY A 192 -17.72 -0.87 5.24
CA GLY A 192 -16.68 -0.87 4.21
C GLY A 192 -16.06 0.51 4.00
N PHE A 193 -14.87 0.53 3.42
CA PHE A 193 -14.12 1.76 3.20
C PHE A 193 -14.84 2.74 2.27
N ILE A 194 -15.47 2.25 1.21
CA ILE A 194 -16.23 3.12 0.29
C ILE A 194 -17.39 3.79 1.03
N MET A 195 -18.15 3.03 1.83
CA MET A 195 -19.22 3.60 2.64
C MET A 195 -18.70 4.61 3.68
N GLN A 196 -17.53 4.35 4.29
CA GLN A 196 -16.90 5.31 5.22
C GLN A 196 -16.46 6.61 4.54
N VAL A 197 -15.97 6.55 3.30
CA VAL A 197 -15.47 7.72 2.58
C VAL A 197 -16.60 8.51 1.94
N PHE A 198 -17.53 7.83 1.28
CA PHE A 198 -18.54 8.47 0.45
C PHE A 198 -19.91 8.57 1.15
N GLY A 199 -20.18 7.73 2.14
CA GLY A 199 -21.54 7.55 2.66
C GLY A 199 -22.49 7.24 1.51
N TYR A 200 -23.59 7.99 1.42
CA TYR A 200 -24.56 7.87 0.34
C TYR A 200 -24.25 8.77 -0.89
N GLU A 201 -23.14 9.51 -0.85
CA GLU A 201 -22.71 10.31 -2.01
C GLU A 201 -22.05 9.40 -3.05
N SER A 202 -22.23 9.73 -4.33
CA SER A 202 -21.64 8.93 -5.43
C SER A 202 -20.25 9.41 -5.84
N ARG A 203 -19.89 10.64 -5.46
CA ARG A 203 -18.66 11.31 -5.88
C ARG A 203 -18.25 12.38 -4.87
N LEU A 204 -16.95 12.52 -4.64
CA LEU A 204 -16.36 13.61 -3.89
C LEU A 204 -15.39 14.39 -4.77
N ASP A 205 -15.34 15.71 -4.60
CA ASP A 205 -14.22 16.51 -5.12
C ASP A 205 -12.94 16.19 -4.33
N ARG A 206 -11.81 16.70 -4.82
CA ARG A 206 -10.49 16.47 -4.21
C ARG A 206 -10.45 16.88 -2.74
N ASP A 207 -10.93 18.08 -2.40
CA ASP A 207 -10.80 18.62 -1.04
C ASP A 207 -11.68 17.84 -0.05
N ALA A 208 -12.89 17.49 -0.46
CA ALA A 208 -13.80 16.64 0.32
C ALA A 208 -13.23 15.23 0.50
N PHE A 209 -12.68 14.63 -0.56
CA PHE A 209 -12.00 13.33 -0.47
C PHE A 209 -10.86 13.39 0.54
N PHE A 210 -10.02 14.42 0.49
CA PHE A 210 -8.85 14.56 1.35
C PHE A 210 -9.28 14.69 2.81
N ALA A 211 -10.20 15.60 3.09
CA ALA A 211 -10.74 15.82 4.42
C ALA A 211 -11.31 14.51 5.03
N THR A 212 -11.99 13.69 4.22
CA THR A 212 -12.56 12.42 4.69
C THR A 212 -11.51 11.35 4.92
N VAL A 213 -10.58 11.11 3.98
CA VAL A 213 -9.61 10.01 4.13
C VAL A 213 -8.55 10.25 5.21
N ILE A 214 -8.27 11.52 5.55
CA ILE A 214 -7.36 11.86 6.67
C ILE A 214 -8.07 11.89 8.03
N ASP A 215 -9.41 11.88 8.05
CA ASP A 215 -10.17 11.82 9.29
C ASP A 215 -9.83 10.56 10.09
N LYS A 216 -9.92 10.66 11.42
CA LYS A 216 -9.62 9.55 12.35
C LYS A 216 -10.41 8.28 12.08
N ASN A 217 -11.56 8.38 11.41
CA ASN A 217 -12.40 7.23 11.07
C ASN A 217 -11.86 6.47 9.85
N CYS A 218 -11.09 7.11 8.97
CA CYS A 218 -10.64 6.56 7.68
C CYS A 218 -9.12 6.45 7.53
N ASN A 219 -8.33 7.25 8.26
CA ASN A 219 -6.86 7.30 8.10
C ASN A 219 -6.11 6.01 8.48
N TRP A 220 -6.83 5.00 8.98
CA TRP A 220 -6.32 3.64 9.14
C TRP A 220 -5.83 3.06 7.82
N VAL A 221 -6.40 3.48 6.68
CA VAL A 221 -6.03 3.02 5.34
C VAL A 221 -4.57 3.32 4.98
N PHE A 222 -3.94 4.27 5.68
CA PHE A 222 -2.55 4.67 5.48
C PHE A 222 -1.53 3.91 6.34
N GLN A 223 -1.97 2.92 7.12
CA GLN A 223 -1.15 2.21 8.10
C GLN A 223 -1.35 0.70 7.96
N ALA A 224 -0.31 -0.02 7.55
CA ALA A 224 -0.39 -1.46 7.26
C ALA A 224 -0.94 -2.29 8.43
N ASN A 225 -0.51 -2.00 9.68
CA ASN A 225 -1.04 -2.68 10.86
C ASN A 225 -2.53 -2.38 11.11
N LYS A 226 -2.99 -1.17 10.81
CA LYS A 226 -4.41 -0.81 10.96
C LYS A 226 -5.28 -1.42 9.88
N ILE A 227 -4.77 -1.56 8.65
CA ILE A 227 -5.42 -2.35 7.61
C ILE A 227 -5.60 -3.81 8.08
N ARG A 228 -4.55 -4.43 8.63
CA ARG A 228 -4.65 -5.81 9.16
C ARG A 228 -5.67 -5.92 10.29
N GLU A 229 -5.69 -4.97 11.22
CA GLU A 229 -6.70 -4.91 12.30
C GLU A 229 -8.13 -4.77 11.73
N ARG A 230 -8.31 -3.93 10.71
CA ARG A 230 -9.60 -3.68 10.05
C ARG A 230 -10.09 -4.84 9.19
N LEU A 231 -9.19 -5.67 8.68
CA LEU A 231 -9.56 -6.86 7.90
C LEU A 231 -10.18 -7.95 8.77
N VAL A 232 -9.83 -8.05 10.06
CA VAL A 232 -10.23 -9.17 10.93
C VAL A 232 -11.74 -9.48 10.92
N PRO A 233 -12.65 -8.49 11.07
CA PRO A 233 -14.09 -8.76 11.03
C PRO A 233 -14.56 -9.30 9.67
N PHE A 234 -13.91 -8.90 8.58
CA PHE A 234 -14.24 -9.36 7.23
C PHE A 234 -13.62 -10.72 6.87
N LEU A 235 -12.93 -11.38 7.82
CA LEU A 235 -12.52 -12.78 7.70
C LEU A 235 -13.51 -13.73 8.37
N ASP A 236 -14.55 -13.20 8.99
CA ASP A 236 -15.67 -13.98 9.51
C ASP A 236 -16.61 -14.37 8.36
N GLU A 237 -16.90 -15.68 8.22
CA GLU A 237 -17.75 -16.18 7.13
C GLU A 237 -19.16 -15.61 7.20
N GLY A 238 -19.72 -15.34 8.38
CA GLY A 238 -21.06 -14.77 8.51
C GLY A 238 -21.13 -13.33 8.01
N VAL A 239 -20.08 -12.54 8.23
CA VAL A 239 -19.97 -11.18 7.67
C VAL A 239 -19.81 -11.24 6.16
N LEU A 240 -18.99 -12.16 5.64
CA LEU A 240 -18.80 -12.32 4.21
C LEU A 240 -20.07 -12.75 3.49
N ASP A 241 -20.82 -13.70 4.06
CA ASP A 241 -22.08 -14.16 3.51
C ASP A 241 -23.13 -13.03 3.45
N GLU A 242 -23.14 -12.13 4.45
CA GLU A 242 -24.01 -10.94 4.45
C GLU A 242 -23.58 -9.91 3.39
N VAL A 243 -22.29 -9.69 3.21
CA VAL A 243 -21.77 -8.75 2.20
C VAL A 243 -21.93 -9.28 0.77
N GLU A 244 -21.96 -10.60 0.59
CA GLU A 244 -22.09 -11.25 -0.72
C GLU A 244 -23.55 -11.55 -1.14
N ALA A 245 -24.52 -11.36 -0.22
CA ALA A 245 -25.95 -11.60 -0.45
C ALA A 245 -26.64 -10.50 -1.27
#